data_AF-A0A6C2YKK2-F1
#
_entry.id   AF-A0A6C2YKK2-F1
#
_cell.length_a   1.000
_cell.length_b   1.000
_cell.length_c   1.000
_cell.angle_alpha   90.00
_cell.angle_beta   90.00
_cell.angle_gamma   90.00
#
_symmetry.space_group_name_H-M   'P 1'
#
loop_
_entity.id
_entity.type
_entity.pdbx_description
1 polymer ?
#
loop_
_entity_poly.entity_id
_entity_poly.type
_entity_poly.pdbx_seq_one_letter_code
_entity_poly.pdbx_strand_id
1 'polypeptide(L)'
;MNGPPAELLEKICFLIHRGCVEIRQFIGEGRPEQAFALADAIEHIPGYLPSWKDEYLAIIADSFQRYQAKYHNKAFDYYGILLSDASTFQHELGRWRGDR
;
A
#
# COMPACT_ATOMS: atom_id res chain seq x y z
N MET A 1 18.49 5.17 13.77
CA MET A 1 17.22 4.50 13.44
C MET A 1 17.48 3.67 12.20
N ASN A 2 17.27 2.35 12.28
CA ASN A 2 17.27 1.51 11.09
C ASN A 2 15.87 1.62 10.50
N GLY A 3 15.75 2.22 9.32
CA GLY A 3 14.52 2.22 8.54
C GLY A 3 14.49 1.01 7.58
N PRO A 4 13.37 0.80 6.88
CA PRO A 4 13.34 -0.15 5.78
C PRO A 4 14.37 0.21 4.70
N PRO A 5 14.79 -0.76 3.86
CA PRO A 5 15.53 -0.47 2.64
C PRO A 5 14.87 0.67 1.85
N ALA A 6 15.66 1.56 1.24
CA ALA A 6 15.15 2.78 0.61
C ALA A 6 14.07 2.52 -0.45
N GLU A 7 14.25 1.48 -1.27
CA GLU A 7 13.25 1.07 -2.27
C GLU A 7 11.94 0.61 -1.63
N LEU A 8 12.03 -0.17 -0.54
CA LEU A 8 10.85 -0.60 0.20
C LEU A 8 10.14 0.57 0.88
N LEU A 9 10.91 1.55 1.38
CA LEU A 9 10.34 2.78 1.93
C LEU A 9 9.54 3.54 0.87
N GLU A 10 10.09 3.70 -0.34
CA GLU A 10 9.39 4.36 -1.44
C GLU A 10 8.10 3.64 -1.81
N LYS A 11 8.12 2.29 -1.90
CA LYS A 11 6.93 1.46 -2.10
C LYS A 11 5.89 1.70 -1.02
N ILE A 12 6.28 1.62 0.25
CA ILE A 12 5.39 1.82 1.39
C ILE A 12 4.75 3.21 1.34
N CYS A 13 5.54 4.26 1.12
CA CYS A 13 5.02 5.63 1.02
C CYS A 13 4.01 5.78 -0.13
N PHE A 14 4.32 5.19 -1.30
CA PHE A 14 3.41 5.18 -2.44
C PHE A 14 2.09 4.45 -2.14
N LEU A 15 2.16 3.27 -1.53
CA LEU A 15 0.98 2.48 -1.16
C LEU A 15 0.09 3.18 -0.13
N ILE A 16 0.68 3.84 0.87
CA ILE A 16 -0.07 4.67 1.84
C ILE A 16 -0.76 5.83 1.12
N HIS A 17 -0.04 6.55 0.26
CA HIS A 17 -0.61 7.64 -0.52
C HIS A 17 -1.81 7.17 -1.37
N ARG A 18 -1.62 6.08 -2.12
CA ARG A 18 -2.68 5.48 -2.94
C ARG A 18 -3.87 5.03 -2.09
N GLY A 19 -3.61 4.41 -0.94
CA GLY A 19 -4.62 3.99 0.01
C GLY A 19 -5.49 5.16 0.47
N CYS A 20 -4.88 6.28 0.87
CA CYS A 20 -5.62 7.48 1.26
C CYS A 20 -6.50 8.05 0.14
N VAL A 21 -6.03 8.03 -1.11
CA VAL A 21 -6.82 8.47 -2.28
C VAL A 21 -8.04 7.56 -2.48
N GLU A 22 -7.85 6.25 -2.46
CA GLU A 22 -8.94 5.29 -2.66
C GLU A 22 -9.94 5.29 -1.50
N ILE A 23 -9.48 5.45 -0.25
CA ILE A 23 -10.37 5.62 0.92
C ILE A 23 -11.33 6.78 0.68
N ARG A 24 -10.82 7.94 0.26
CA ARG A 24 -11.65 9.12 -0.03
C ARG A 24 -12.66 8.83 -1.15
N GLN A 25 -12.22 8.13 -2.20
CA GLN A 25 -13.08 7.75 -3.32
C GLN A 25 -14.21 6.80 -2.86
N PHE A 26 -13.88 5.74 -2.12
CA PHE A 26 -14.86 4.77 -1.63
C PHE A 26 -15.91 5.42 -0.71
N ILE A 27 -15.51 6.37 0.15
CA ILE A 27 -16.45 7.14 0.96
C ILE A 27 -17.42 7.93 0.05
N GLY A 28 -16.90 8.62 -0.98
CA GLY A 28 -17.71 9.37 -1.94
C GLY A 28 -18.66 8.50 -2.78
N GLU A 29 -18.28 7.25 -3.04
CA GLU A 29 -19.09 6.25 -3.76
C GLU A 29 -20.11 5.52 -2.88
N GLY A 30 -20.20 5.83 -1.57
CA GLY A 30 -21.10 5.14 -0.65
C GLY A 30 -20.64 3.73 -0.28
N ARG A 31 -19.33 3.47 -0.27
CA ARG A 31 -18.69 2.18 0.08
C ARG A 31 -17.85 2.29 1.38
N PRO A 32 -18.44 2.69 2.53
CA PRO A 32 -17.69 2.95 3.76
C PRO A 32 -17.01 1.70 4.33
N GLU A 33 -17.61 0.52 4.19
CA GLU A 33 -17.00 -0.74 4.67
C GLU A 33 -15.67 -1.06 3.97
N GLN A 34 -15.58 -0.76 2.68
CA GLN A 34 -14.34 -0.95 1.94
C GLN A 34 -13.31 0.13 2.25
N ALA A 35 -13.76 1.37 2.49
CA ALA A 35 -12.90 2.44 2.97
C ALA A 35 -12.26 2.09 4.33
N PHE A 36 -13.06 1.60 5.29
CA PHE A 36 -12.56 1.20 6.61
C PHE A 36 -11.60 0.02 6.53
N ALA A 37 -11.95 -1.02 5.77
CA ALA A 37 -11.04 -2.15 5.61
C ALA A 37 -9.72 -1.78 4.93
N LEU A 38 -9.71 -0.78 4.03
CA LEU A 38 -8.46 -0.26 3.45
C LEU A 38 -7.69 0.58 4.48
N ALA A 39 -8.38 1.37 5.31
CA ALA A 39 -7.78 2.12 6.40
C ALA A 39 -7.07 1.19 7.40
N ASP A 40 -7.75 0.12 7.83
CA ASP A 40 -7.20 -0.91 8.73
C ASP A 40 -5.91 -1.54 8.14
N ALA A 41 -5.90 -1.76 6.82
CA ALA A 41 -4.76 -2.35 6.13
C ALA A 41 -3.54 -1.41 6.05
N ILE A 42 -3.69 -0.09 6.23
CA ILE A 42 -2.58 0.88 6.09
C ILE A 42 -2.21 1.61 7.40
N GLU A 43 -3.12 1.72 8.36
CA GLU A 43 -2.97 2.62 9.51
C GLU A 43 -1.82 2.25 10.45
N HIS A 44 -1.47 0.97 10.51
CA HIS A 44 -0.43 0.45 11.39
C HIS A 44 0.99 0.69 10.82
N ILE A 45 1.11 0.89 9.50
CA ILE A 45 2.39 0.96 8.80
C ILE A 45 3.28 2.11 9.30
N PRO A 46 2.78 3.36 9.48
CA PRO A 46 3.61 4.45 9.98
C PRO A 46 4.22 4.17 11.36
N GLY A 47 3.55 3.38 12.20
CA GLY A 47 4.05 2.97 13.51
C GLY A 47 5.29 2.07 13.44
N TYR A 48 5.50 1.37 12.32
CA TYR A 48 6.63 0.46 12.12
C TYR A 48 7.89 1.17 11.62
N LEU A 49 7.76 2.28 10.92
CA LEU A 49 8.88 2.93 10.21
C LEU A 49 10.03 3.42 11.12
N PRO A 50 9.78 4.03 12.30
CA PRO A 50 10.86 4.52 13.17
C PRO A 50 11.71 3.41 13.79
N SER A 51 11.15 2.22 13.94
CA SER A 51 11.74 1.07 14.62
C SER A 51 11.71 -0.19 13.75
N TRP A 52 12.02 -0.03 12.46
CA TRP A 52 11.82 -1.06 11.45
C TRP A 52 12.47 -2.40 11.82
N LYS A 53 11.75 -3.49 11.53
CA LYS A 53 12.18 -4.87 11.63
C LYS A 53 11.72 -5.63 10.39
N ASP A 54 12.50 -6.60 9.93
CA ASP A 54 12.18 -7.37 8.72
C ASP A 54 10.84 -8.14 8.83
N GLU A 55 10.45 -8.53 10.05
CA GLU A 55 9.16 -9.16 10.34
C GLU A 55 7.96 -8.26 9.96
N TYR A 56 8.12 -6.94 9.96
CA TYR A 56 7.05 -6.01 9.61
C TYR A 56 6.67 -6.08 8.14
N LEU A 57 7.60 -6.43 7.24
CA LEU A 57 7.24 -6.63 5.83
C LEU A 57 6.19 -7.74 5.68
N ALA A 58 6.35 -8.84 6.41
CA ALA A 58 5.39 -9.94 6.36
C ALA A 58 4.01 -9.53 6.90
N ILE A 59 3.97 -8.73 7.97
CA ILE A 59 2.71 -8.22 8.55
C ILE A 59 1.99 -7.28 7.57
N ILE A 60 2.73 -6.35 6.95
CA ILE A 60 2.18 -5.42 5.96
C ILE A 60 1.65 -6.18 4.73
N ALA A 61 2.41 -7.16 4.24
CA ALA A 61 2.02 -7.98 3.10
C ALA A 61 0.73 -8.77 3.38
N ASP A 62 0.63 -9.39 4.56
CA ASP A 62 -0.57 -10.11 4.99
C ASP A 62 -1.80 -9.19 5.12
N SER A 63 -1.64 -7.96 5.64
CA SER A 63 -2.69 -6.96 5.69
C SER A 63 -3.25 -6.63 4.30
N PHE A 64 -2.39 -6.36 3.32
CA PHE A 64 -2.83 -6.10 1.95
C PHE A 64 -3.45 -7.32 1.26
N GLN A 65 -2.88 -8.51 1.50
CA GLN A 65 -3.42 -9.75 0.97
C GLN A 65 -4.85 -10.00 1.47
N ARG A 66 -5.10 -9.81 2.78
CA ARG A 66 -6.44 -9.97 3.37
C ARG A 66 -7.43 -8.95 2.83
N TYR A 67 -7.01 -7.69 2.68
CA TYR A 67 -7.84 -6.66 2.07
C TYR A 67 -8.26 -7.04 0.64
N GLN A 68 -7.30 -7.43 -0.21
CA GLN A 68 -7.59 -7.81 -1.60
C GLN A 68 -8.37 -9.13 -1.72
N ALA A 69 -8.18 -10.06 -0.78
CA ALA A 69 -8.98 -11.28 -0.72
C ALA A 69 -10.45 -10.98 -0.40
N LYS A 70 -10.70 -9.98 0.46
CA LYS A 70 -12.06 -9.54 0.83
C LYS A 70 -12.75 -8.76 -0.28
N TYR A 71 -12.02 -7.91 -1.00
CA TYR A 71 -12.57 -7.08 -2.07
C TYR A 71 -11.96 -7.48 -3.42
N HIS A 72 -12.65 -8.37 -4.14
CA HIS A 72 -12.24 -8.87 -5.47
C HIS A 72 -12.14 -7.79 -6.57
N ASN A 73 -12.47 -6.54 -6.27
CA ASN A 73 -12.39 -5.44 -7.22
C ASN A 73 -10.95 -4.91 -7.27
N LYS A 74 -10.14 -5.48 -8.18
CA LYS A 74 -8.69 -5.22 -8.37
C LYS A 74 -8.38 -3.87 -9.02
N ALA A 75 -9.04 -2.78 -8.62
CA ALA A 75 -8.71 -1.46 -9.16
C ALA A 75 -7.22 -1.11 -8.96
N PHE A 76 -6.60 -1.66 -7.91
CA PHE A 76 -5.19 -1.51 -7.61
C PHE A 76 -4.64 -2.74 -6.87
N ASP A 77 -3.39 -3.14 -7.18
CA ASP A 77 -2.76 -4.35 -6.65
C ASP A 77 -1.74 -4.03 -5.53
N TYR A 78 -2.22 -3.75 -4.32
CA TYR A 78 -1.37 -3.38 -3.18
C TYR A 78 -0.31 -4.42 -2.85
N TYR A 79 -0.72 -5.70 -2.76
CA TYR A 79 0.14 -6.83 -2.44
C TYR A 79 1.17 -7.07 -3.54
N GLY A 80 0.74 -7.07 -4.81
CA GLY A 80 1.64 -7.25 -5.95
C GLY A 80 2.70 -6.16 -6.02
N ILE A 81 2.31 -4.88 -5.86
CA ILE A 81 3.25 -3.76 -5.88
C ILE A 81 4.26 -3.83 -4.72
N LEU A 82 3.81 -4.17 -3.50
CA LEU A 82 4.71 -4.28 -2.35
C LEU A 82 5.83 -5.32 -2.59
N LEU A 83 5.49 -6.45 -3.19
CA LEU A 83 6.42 -7.57 -3.43
C LEU A 83 7.10 -7.54 -4.80
N SER A 84 6.71 -6.60 -5.65
CA SER A 84 7.30 -6.45 -6.98
C SER A 84 8.78 -6.09 -6.92
N ASP A 85 9.53 -6.44 -7.96
CA ASP A 85 10.90 -5.97 -8.12
C ASP A 85 10.98 -4.47 -8.46
N ALA A 86 12.17 -3.89 -8.39
CA ALA A 86 12.40 -2.48 -8.67
C ALA A 86 11.92 -2.05 -10.07
N SER A 87 12.13 -2.90 -11.09
CA SER A 87 11.72 -2.57 -12.46
C SER A 87 10.20 -2.49 -12.63
N THR A 88 9.48 -3.42 -12.02
CA THR A 88 8.03 -3.48 -12.01
C THR A 88 7.47 -2.28 -11.24
N PHE A 89 8.04 -1.97 -10.08
CA PHE A 89 7.63 -0.82 -9.29
C PHE A 89 7.88 0.51 -10.00
N GLN A 90 9.04 0.69 -10.63
CA GLN A 90 9.36 1.92 -11.37
C GLN A 90 8.45 2.13 -12.57
N HIS A 91 8.05 1.06 -13.29
CA HIS A 91 7.08 1.17 -14.38
C HIS A 91 5.71 1.65 -13.87
N GLU A 92 5.24 1.13 -12.72
CA GLU A 92 3.96 1.53 -12.11
C GLU A 92 4.02 2.95 -11.52
N LEU A 93 5.15 3.33 -10.91
CA LEU A 93 5.42 4.70 -10.47
C LEU A 93 5.55 5.68 -11.63
N GLY A 94 6.16 5.31 -12.75
CA GLY A 94 6.33 6.17 -13.93
C GLY A 94 4.98 6.57 -14.52
N ARG A 95 4.03 5.62 -14.56
CA ARG A 95 2.63 5.91 -14.89
C ARG A 95 1.97 6.88 -13.92
N TRP A 96 2.34 6.83 -12.63
CA TRP A 96 1.82 7.72 -11.60
C TRP A 96 2.46 9.12 -11.61
N ARG A 97 3.77 9.23 -11.85
CA ARG A 97 4.49 10.52 -11.92
C ARG A 97 4.16 11.32 -13.19
N GLY A 98 3.51 10.69 -14.17
CA GLY A 98 3.15 11.31 -15.42
C GLY A 98 4.41 11.68 -16.19
N ASP A 99 5.04 10.69 -16.83
CA ASP A 99 5.98 10.98 -17.90
C ASP A 99 5.26 11.88 -18.93
N ARG A 100 5.71 13.13 -19.00
CA ARG A 100 5.37 14.09 -20.05
C ARG A 100 6.25 13.86 -21.26
#